data_AF-A0A7V2S288-F1
#
_entry.id   AF-A0A7V2S288-F1
#
_cell.length_a   1.000
_cell.length_b   1.000
_cell.length_c   1.000
_cell.angle_alpha   90.00
_cell.angle_beta   90.00
_cell.angle_gamma   90.00
#
_symmetry.space_group_name_H-M   'P 1'
#
loop_
_entity.id
_entity.type
_entity.pdbx_description
1 polymer ?
#
loop_
_entity_poly.entity_id
_entity_poly.type
_entity_poly.pdbx_seq_one_letter_code
_entity_poly.pdbx_strand_id
1 'polypeptide(L)' 'MEEPIIVQKHSLKMEMEPGTYFWCACGRSKNQPFCDGSH' A
#
# COMPACT_ATOMS: atom_id res chain seq x y z
N MET A 1 -5.06 -13.10 -8.95
CA MET A 1 -5.18 -11.82 -8.23
C MET A 1 -6.66 -11.56 -8.04
N GLU A 2 -7.11 -11.60 -6.80
CA GLU A 2 -8.48 -11.25 -6.43
C GLU A 2 -8.68 -9.73 -6.50
N GLU A 3 -9.93 -9.28 -6.42
CA GLU A 3 -10.25 -7.86 -6.40
C GLU A 3 -9.56 -7.14 -5.21
N PRO A 4 -8.97 -5.94 -5.42
CA PRO A 4 -8.38 -5.16 -4.35
C PRO A 4 -9.40 -4.77 -3.28
N ILE A 5 -8.98 -4.74 -2.02
CA ILE A 5 -9.83 -4.31 -0.90
C ILE A 5 -9.57 -2.85 -0.52
N ILE A 6 -10.62 -2.15 -0.08
CA ILE A 6 -10.51 -0.77 0.43
C ILE A 6 -9.89 -0.83 1.83
N VAL A 7 -8.62 -0.45 1.95
CA VAL A 7 -7.90 -0.36 3.22
C VAL A 7 -8.48 0.73 4.11
N GLN A 8 -8.63 1.94 3.56
CA GLN A 8 -9.12 3.12 4.27
C GLN A 8 -9.75 4.13 3.31
N LYS A 9 -10.64 4.97 3.84
CA LYS A 9 -11.42 5.96 3.07
C LYS A 9 -10.80 7.36 3.04
N HIS A 10 -9.55 7.51 3.49
CA HIS A 10 -8.83 8.78 3.52
C HIS A 10 -7.44 8.64 2.89
N SER A 11 -6.89 9.73 2.39
CA SER A 11 -5.55 9.76 1.79
C SER A 11 -4.45 9.60 2.85
N LEU A 12 -3.37 8.90 2.51
CA LEU A 12 -2.13 8.88 3.29
C LEU A 12 -1.18 9.94 2.73
N LYS A 13 -0.74 10.86 3.60
CA LYS A 13 0.32 11.83 3.28
C LYS A 13 1.52 11.49 4.14
N MET A 14 2.69 11.36 3.51
CA MET A 14 3.96 11.13 4.20
C MET A 14 5.11 11.80 3.46
N GLU A 15 6.13 12.19 4.20
CA GLU A 15 7.39 12.65 3.62
C GLU A 15 8.25 11.43 3.27
N MET A 16 8.94 11.49 2.13
CA MET A 16 9.72 10.39 1.59
C MET A 16 11.05 10.89 1.05
N GLU A 17 12.09 10.12 1.31
CA GLU A 17 13.38 10.32 0.66
C GLU A 17 13.35 9.75 -0.77
N PRO A 18 14.23 10.23 -1.67
CA PRO A 18 14.38 9.64 -2.98
C PRO A 18 14.76 8.16 -2.88
N GLY A 19 14.03 7.30 -3.58
CA GLY A 19 14.28 5.86 -3.54
C GLY A 19 13.24 5.06 -4.31
N THR A 20 13.41 3.73 -4.28
CA THR A 20 12.42 2.80 -4.83
C THR A 20 11.55 2.26 -3.71
N TYR A 21 10.23 2.35 -3.90
CA TYR A 21 9.25 1.85 -2.94
C TYR A 21 8.24 0.97 -3.66
N PHE A 22 7.83 -0.11 -3.01
CA PHE A 22 6.83 -1.02 -3.54
C PHE A 22 5.45 -0.61 -3.03
N TRP A 23 4.58 -0.16 -3.92
CA TRP A 23 3.22 0.23 -3.57
C TRP A 23 2.29 -0.98 -3.42
N CYS A 24 1.42 -0.96 -2.40
CA CYS A 24 0.40 -2.00 -2.24
C CYS A 24 -0.79 -1.74 -3.16
N ALA A 25 -0.97 -2.62 -4.16
CA ALA A 25 -2.09 -2.55 -5.10
C ALA A 25 -3.31 -3.40 -4.71
N CYS A 26 -3.15 -4.41 -3.86
CA CYS A 26 -4.21 -5.37 -3.50
C CYS A 26 -5.01 -4.97 -2.25
N GLY A 27 -4.51 -4.01 -1.46
CA GLY A 27 -5.13 -3.58 -0.21
C GLY A 27 -4.94 -4.54 0.99
N ARG A 28 -4.19 -5.64 0.84
CA ARG A 28 -4.02 -6.66 1.89
C ARG A 28 -2.79 -6.48 2.77
N SER A 29 -1.88 -5.58 2.40
CA SER A 29 -0.69 -5.30 3.18
C SER A 29 -1.06 -4.77 4.57
N LYS A 30 -0.32 -5.23 5.58
CA LYS A 30 -0.36 -4.70 6.95
C LYS A 30 0.56 -3.49 7.12
N ASN A 31 1.42 -3.21 6.13
CA ASN A 31 2.39 -2.11 6.13
C ASN A 31 2.03 -1.03 5.08
N GLN A 32 0.77 -0.63 5.04
CA GLN A 32 0.26 0.37 4.09
C GLN A 32 1.02 1.71 4.23
N PRO A 33 1.34 2.41 3.13
CA PRO A 33 0.92 2.16 1.74
C PRO A 33 1.81 1.17 0.97
N PHE A 34 2.76 0.51 1.64
CA PHE A 34 3.77 -0.31 0.98
C PHE A 34 3.37 -1.78 0.90
N CYS A 35 3.91 -2.47 -0.10
CA CYS A 35 3.74 -3.91 -0.27
C CYS A 35 4.54 -4.67 0.79
N ASP A 36 3.91 -5.68 1.39
CA ASP A 36 4.52 -6.62 2.34
C ASP A 36 4.48 -8.07 1.84
N GLY A 37 4.00 -8.31 0.62
CA GLY A 37 3.87 -9.65 0.03
C GLY A 37 2.50 -10.31 0.22
N SER A 38 1.53 -9.69 0.90
CA SER A 38 0.20 -10.29 1.19
C SER A 38 -0.77 -10.36 0.00
N HIS A 39 -0.29 -10.22 -1.25
CA HIS A 39 -1.14 -10.13 -2.44
C HIS A 39 -1.64 -11.47 -2.98
#